data_AF-A0ABD5DEB8-F1
#
_entry.id   AF-A0ABD5DEB8-F1
#
_cell.length_a   1.000
_cell.length_b   1.000
_cell.length_c   1.000
_cell.angle_alpha   90.00
_cell.angle_beta   90.00
_cell.angle_gamma   90.00
#
_symmetry.space_group_name_H-M   'P 1'
#
loop_
_entity.id
_entity.type
_entity.pdbx_description
1 polymer ?
#
loop_
_entity_poly.entity_id
_entity_poly.type
_entity_poly.pdbx_seq_one_letter_code
_entity_poly.pdbx_strand_id
1 'polypeptide(L)'
;RSMAELDALTHPWRLPLAGVHGAERRDINGKTYIVSLPTALRDEIAAELTSALEALPGCELESKEMAFALHYRQAPQQQSAVLELAQRIVQRYPLLALQLGKCVVEMKPRGVNKGEAITAFMQ
;
A
#
# COMPACT_ATOMS: atom_id res chain seq x y z
N ARG A 1 -6.32 -10.61 5.19
CA ARG A 1 -5.89 -11.42 6.34
C ARG A 1 -4.37 -11.44 6.35
N SER A 2 -3.78 -11.30 7.53
CA SER A 2 -2.33 -11.46 7.71
C SER A 2 -1.94 -12.94 7.62
N MET A 3 -0.66 -13.23 7.42
CA MET A 3 -0.14 -14.60 7.49
C MET A 3 -0.34 -15.21 8.87
N ALA A 4 -0.27 -14.42 9.94
CA ALA A 4 -0.51 -14.91 11.30
C ALA A 4 -1.95 -15.39 11.49
N GLU A 5 -2.94 -14.67 10.95
CA GLU A 5 -4.34 -15.12 10.96
C GLU A 5 -4.53 -16.38 10.11
N LEU A 6 -3.88 -16.44 8.94
CA LEU A 6 -3.94 -17.61 8.07
C LEU A 6 -3.32 -18.84 8.75
N ASP A 7 -2.19 -18.68 9.44
CA ASP A 7 -1.53 -19.74 10.22
C ASP A 7 -2.45 -20.29 11.32
N ALA A 8 -3.13 -19.41 12.05
CA ALA A 8 -4.08 -19.84 13.08
C ALA A 8 -5.25 -20.65 12.49
N LEU A 9 -5.72 -20.26 11.30
CA LEU A 9 -6.81 -20.95 10.59
C LEU A 9 -6.38 -22.30 10.00
N THR A 10 -5.11 -22.45 9.63
CA THR A 10 -4.60 -23.67 9.00
C THR A 10 -3.88 -24.61 9.97
N HIS A 11 -3.79 -24.26 11.25
CA HIS A 11 -3.15 -25.10 12.26
C HIS A 11 -3.73 -26.54 12.25
N PRO A 12 -2.89 -27.60 12.35
CA PRO A 12 -1.45 -27.59 12.59
C PRO A 12 -0.58 -27.50 11.32
N TRP A 13 -1.20 -27.28 10.15
CA TRP A 13 -0.50 -27.28 8.88
C TRP A 13 0.29 -25.99 8.66
N ARG A 14 1.58 -26.15 8.33
CA ARG A 14 2.45 -25.04 7.96
C ARG A 14 2.55 -24.94 6.44
N LEU A 15 1.62 -24.20 5.85
CA LEU A 15 1.48 -24.06 4.40
C LEU A 15 2.29 -22.88 3.85
N PRO A 16 2.62 -22.86 2.55
CA PRO A 16 2.94 -21.63 1.83
C PRO A 16 1.72 -20.71 1.85
N LEU A 17 1.91 -19.44 2.16
CA LEU A 17 0.81 -18.47 2.35
C LEU A 17 1.16 -17.14 1.71
N ALA A 18 0.14 -16.44 1.19
CA ALA A 18 0.22 -15.02 0.86
C ALA A 18 -0.82 -14.24 1.67
N GLY A 19 -0.35 -13.44 2.62
CA GLY A 19 -1.13 -12.52 3.44
C GLY A 19 -1.16 -11.10 2.83
N VAL A 20 -2.09 -10.27 3.31
CA VAL A 20 -2.16 -8.82 3.05
C VAL A 20 -2.00 -8.48 1.55
N HIS A 21 -2.82 -9.10 0.70
CA HIS A 21 -2.78 -8.88 -0.76
C HIS A 21 -1.43 -9.17 -1.43
N GLY A 22 -0.59 -10.03 -0.84
CA GLY A 22 0.75 -10.36 -1.33
C GLY A 22 1.87 -9.56 -0.66
N ALA A 23 1.55 -8.63 0.24
CA ALA A 23 2.57 -7.92 1.02
C ALA A 23 3.31 -8.86 1.97
N GLU A 24 2.65 -9.92 2.41
CA GLU A 24 3.25 -10.96 3.21
C GLU A 24 3.23 -12.26 2.41
N ARG A 25 4.37 -12.96 2.34
CA ARG A 25 4.47 -14.26 1.68
C ARG A 25 5.38 -15.19 2.46
N ARG A 26 5.00 -16.47 2.55
CA ARG A 26 5.85 -17.55 3.01
C ARG A 26 5.93 -18.62 1.93
N ASP A 27 7.14 -18.98 1.51
CA ASP A 27 7.36 -20.06 0.55
C ASP A 27 7.35 -21.45 1.19
N ILE A 28 7.49 -22.50 0.37
CA ILE A 28 7.46 -23.90 0.82
C ILE A 28 8.63 -24.25 1.76
N ASN A 29 9.74 -23.52 1.67
CA ASN A 29 10.89 -23.69 2.56
C ASN A 29 10.71 -22.93 3.88
N GLY A 30 9.58 -22.23 4.05
CA GLY A 30 9.26 -21.46 5.24
C GLY A 30 9.90 -20.07 5.27
N LYS A 31 10.57 -19.63 4.19
CA LYS A 31 11.16 -18.30 4.11
C LYS A 31 10.07 -17.25 3.92
N THR A 32 10.13 -16.20 4.74
CA THR A 32 9.17 -15.11 4.73
C THR A 32 9.67 -13.91 3.94
N TYR A 33 8.75 -13.28 3.21
CA TYR A 33 8.93 -12.05 2.48
C TYR A 33 7.83 -11.11 2.95
N ILE A 34 8.22 -10.04 3.63
CA ILE A 34 7.29 -9.01 4.11
C ILE A 34 7.69 -7.73 3.41
N VAL A 35 6.81 -7.24 2.55
CA VAL A 35 6.92 -5.93 1.94
C VAL A 35 6.24 -4.96 2.90
N SER A 36 7.05 -4.31 3.73
CA SER A 36 6.60 -3.21 4.58
C SER A 36 7.34 -1.91 4.30
N LEU A 37 6.66 -0.79 4.52
CA LEU A 37 7.34 0.50 4.66
C LEU A 37 7.98 0.54 6.05
N PRO A 38 9.28 0.91 6.19
CA PRO A 38 9.84 1.22 7.50
C PRO A 38 8.97 2.27 8.20
N THR A 39 8.67 2.09 9.49
CA THR A 39 7.74 2.97 10.23
C THR A 39 8.14 4.44 10.13
N ALA A 40 9.42 4.75 10.29
CA ALA A 40 9.93 6.12 10.16
C ALA A 40 9.66 6.72 8.77
N LEU A 41 9.82 5.93 7.70
CA LEU A 41 9.56 6.38 6.34
C LEU A 41 8.06 6.55 6.08
N ARG A 42 7.23 5.65 6.61
CA ARG A 42 5.77 5.78 6.54
C ARG A 42 5.31 7.07 7.22
N ASP A 43 5.83 7.36 8.40
CA ASP A 43 5.46 8.54 9.18
C ASP A 43 5.95 9.83 8.52
N GLU A 44 7.15 9.82 7.90
CA GLU A 44 7.66 10.91 7.06
C GLU A 44 6.71 11.21 5.89
N ILE A 45 6.33 10.18 5.12
CA ILE A 45 5.42 10.31 3.98
C ILE A 45 4.03 10.80 4.43
N ALA A 46 3.51 10.27 5.54
CA ALA A 46 2.23 10.69 6.09
C ALA A 46 2.23 12.18 6.47
N ALA A 47 3.31 12.66 7.10
CA ALA A 47 3.47 14.06 7.47
C ALA A 47 3.56 14.97 6.22
N GLU A 48 4.34 14.57 5.22
CA GLU A 48 4.47 15.29 3.95
C GLU A 48 3.14 15.41 3.22
N LEU A 49 2.39 14.31 3.12
CA LEU A 49 1.05 14.29 2.52
C LEU A 49 0.04 15.13 3.29
N THR A 50 0.05 15.04 4.63
CA THR A 50 -0.85 15.81 5.50
C THR A 50 -0.64 17.30 5.31
N SER A 51 0.61 17.76 5.34
CA SER A 51 0.94 19.18 5.12
C SER A 51 0.56 19.64 3.72
N ALA A 52 0.82 18.83 2.69
CA ALA A 52 0.45 19.19 1.32
C ALA A 52 -1.07 19.30 1.09
N LEU A 53 -1.87 18.51 1.82
CA LEU A 53 -3.33 18.55 1.73
C LEU A 53 -3.96 19.79 2.37
N GLU A 54 -3.24 20.53 3.22
CA GLU A 54 -3.74 21.80 3.78
C GLU A 54 -4.08 22.81 2.68
N ALA A 55 -3.40 22.73 1.52
CA ALA A 55 -3.66 23.55 0.34
C ALA A 55 -4.81 23.02 -0.55
N LEU A 56 -5.39 21.86 -0.23
CA LEU A 56 -6.39 21.14 -1.04
C LEU A 56 -7.68 20.91 -0.24
N PRO A 57 -8.48 21.96 0.01
CA PRO A 57 -9.68 21.84 0.84
C PRO A 57 -10.68 20.83 0.26
N GLY A 58 -11.24 20.00 1.14
CA GLY A 58 -12.18 18.92 0.80
C GLY A 58 -11.53 17.63 0.29
N CYS A 59 -10.19 17.56 0.29
CA CYS A 59 -9.46 16.30 0.12
C CYS A 59 -9.09 15.69 1.47
N GLU A 60 -8.99 14.36 1.52
CA GLU A 60 -8.72 13.61 2.76
C GLU A 60 -7.57 12.62 2.54
N LEU A 61 -6.69 12.50 3.53
CA LEU A 61 -5.69 11.44 3.60
C LEU A 61 -6.22 10.29 4.45
N GLU A 62 -6.23 9.10 3.89
CA GLU A 62 -6.38 7.85 4.63
C GLU A 62 -5.03 7.12 4.63
N SER A 63 -4.45 6.94 5.82
CA SER A 63 -3.23 6.16 6.00
C SER A 63 -3.59 4.73 6.42
N LYS A 64 -3.36 3.76 5.53
CA LYS A 64 -3.46 2.32 5.81
C LYS A 64 -2.09 1.80 6.22
N GLU A 65 -2.02 0.62 6.86
CA GLU A 65 -0.75 0.02 7.32
C GLU A 65 0.36 0.04 6.26
N MET A 66 -0.03 -0.16 5.00
CA MET A 66 0.88 -0.36 3.88
C MET A 66 0.58 0.54 2.67
N ALA A 67 -0.28 1.53 2.80
CA ALA A 67 -0.65 2.38 1.68
C ALA A 67 -1.18 3.73 2.16
N PHE A 68 -1.13 4.71 1.27
CA PHE A 68 -1.76 6.01 1.46
C PHE A 68 -2.84 6.17 0.41
N ALA A 69 -4.00 6.72 0.78
CA ALA A 69 -5.06 7.03 -0.15
C ALA A 69 -5.44 8.50 -0.01
N LEU A 70 -5.36 9.22 -1.12
CA LEU A 70 -5.79 10.61 -1.24
C LEU A 70 -7.18 10.64 -1.85
N HIS A 71 -8.18 10.92 -1.04
CA HIS A 71 -9.57 11.01 -1.46
C HIS A 71 -9.91 12.45 -1.85
N TYR A 72 -10.63 12.61 -2.96
CA TYR A 72 -11.09 13.90 -3.46
C TYR A 72 -12.58 13.88 -3.82
N ARG A 73 -13.33 12.94 -3.22
CA ARG A 73 -14.78 12.78 -3.50
C ARG A 73 -15.58 14.03 -3.15
N GLN A 74 -15.22 14.72 -2.08
CA GLN A 74 -15.88 15.95 -1.65
C GLN A 74 -15.36 17.19 -2.38
N ALA A 75 -14.24 17.07 -3.10
CA ALA A 75 -13.66 18.14 -3.91
C ALA A 75 -13.21 17.62 -5.30
N PRO A 76 -14.14 17.20 -6.18
CA PRO A 76 -13.79 16.64 -7.50
C PRO A 76 -12.91 17.57 -8.36
N GLN A 77 -13.05 18.89 -8.18
CA GLN A 77 -12.22 19.90 -8.83
C GLN A 77 -10.72 19.78 -8.49
N GLN A 78 -10.36 19.16 -7.37
CA GLN A 78 -8.97 18.96 -6.93
C GLN A 78 -8.31 17.72 -7.54
N GLN A 79 -8.99 16.97 -8.42
CA GLN A 79 -8.47 15.73 -8.99
C GLN A 79 -7.06 15.88 -9.60
N SER A 80 -6.81 16.94 -10.38
CA SER A 80 -5.49 17.16 -10.99
C SER A 80 -4.42 17.42 -9.92
N ALA A 81 -4.73 18.28 -8.95
CA ALA A 81 -3.78 18.63 -7.90
C ALA A 81 -3.44 17.44 -6.98
N VAL A 82 -4.42 16.59 -6.67
CA VAL A 82 -4.20 15.35 -5.92
C VAL A 82 -3.33 14.37 -6.72
N LEU A 83 -3.57 14.24 -8.03
CA LEU A 83 -2.77 13.38 -8.89
C LEU A 83 -1.32 13.87 -8.97
N GLU A 84 -1.10 15.17 -9.15
CA GLU A 84 0.22 15.79 -9.18
C GLU A 84 0.95 15.62 -7.84
N LEU A 85 0.26 15.81 -6.72
CA LEU A 85 0.81 15.54 -5.39
C LEU A 85 1.27 14.09 -5.26
N ALA A 86 0.41 13.13 -5.62
CA ALA A 86 0.73 11.71 -5.54
C ALA A 86 1.92 11.35 -6.47
N GLN A 87 1.99 11.92 -7.66
CA GLN A 87 3.11 11.72 -8.59
C GLN A 87 4.43 12.23 -8.02
N ARG A 88 4.45 13.42 -7.39
CA ARG A 88 5.66 13.95 -6.73
C ARG A 88 6.14 13.03 -5.60
N ILE A 89 5.21 12.52 -4.80
CA ILE A 89 5.53 11.60 -3.70
C ILE A 89 6.11 10.29 -4.24
N VAL A 90 5.51 9.70 -5.28
CA VAL A 90 6.05 8.47 -5.88
C VAL A 90 7.39 8.70 -6.60
N GLN A 91 7.64 9.88 -7.15
CA GLN A 91 8.96 10.25 -7.69
C GLN A 91 10.02 10.34 -6.57
N ARG A 92 9.66 10.91 -5.41
CA ARG A 92 10.55 11.01 -4.25
C ARG A 92 10.78 9.67 -3.55
N TYR A 93 9.77 8.80 -3.53
CA TYR A 93 9.81 7.47 -2.93
C TYR A 93 9.51 6.38 -3.98
N PRO A 94 10.52 5.99 -4.81
CA PRO A 94 10.32 5.08 -5.95
C PRO A 94 9.85 3.67 -5.58
N LEU A 95 9.95 3.32 -4.29
CA LEU A 95 9.41 2.09 -3.72
C LEU A 95 7.87 2.05 -3.75
N LEU A 96 7.20 3.19 -3.97
CA LEU A 96 5.75 3.29 -4.12
C LEU A 96 5.33 3.24 -5.60
N ALA A 97 4.07 2.90 -5.82
CA ALA A 97 3.38 2.92 -7.08
C ALA A 97 2.01 3.55 -6.91
N LEU A 98 1.57 4.27 -7.95
CA LEU A 98 0.25 4.86 -8.02
C LEU A 98 -0.79 3.84 -8.48
N GLN A 99 -1.97 3.93 -7.87
CA GLN A 99 -3.16 3.23 -8.31
C GLN A 99 -4.34 4.21 -8.30
N LEU A 100 -4.92 4.44 -9.47
CA LEU A 100 -6.08 5.33 -9.61
C LEU A 100 -7.37 4.59 -9.27
N GLY A 101 -8.26 5.25 -8.55
CA GLY A 101 -9.59 4.75 -8.21
C GLY A 101 -10.67 5.81 -8.39
N LYS A 102 -11.90 5.46 -8.00
CA LYS A 102 -13.05 6.38 -8.08
C LYS A 102 -12.97 7.43 -6.98
N CYS A 103 -12.59 8.65 -7.38
CA CYS A 103 -12.36 9.78 -6.48
C CYS A 103 -11.26 9.54 -5.43
N VAL A 104 -10.25 8.74 -5.79
CA VAL A 104 -9.13 8.41 -4.91
C VAL A 104 -7.86 8.14 -5.74
N VAL A 105 -6.71 8.59 -5.24
CA VAL A 105 -5.39 8.17 -5.72
C VAL A 105 -4.69 7.43 -4.59
N GLU A 106 -4.40 6.15 -4.81
CA GLU A 106 -3.69 5.30 -3.84
C GLU A 106 -2.21 5.24 -4.18
N MET A 107 -1.37 5.27 -3.14
CA MET A 107 0.07 5.02 -3.19
C MET A 107 0.35 3.77 -2.36
N LYS A 108 0.86 2.72 -3.00
CA LYS A 108 1.16 1.43 -2.38
C LYS A 108 2.58 0.99 -2.73
N PRO A 109 3.26 0.18 -1.92
CA PRO A 109 4.55 -0.37 -2.28
C PRO A 109 4.48 -1.11 -3.62
N ARG A 110 5.50 -0.90 -4.45
CA ARG A 110 5.74 -1.71 -5.63
C ARG A 110 5.85 -3.17 -5.23
N GLY A 111 5.31 -4.03 -6.07
CA GLY A 111 5.41 -5.46 -5.89
C GLY A 111 4.29 -6.08 -5.05
N VAL A 112 3.41 -5.26 -4.47
CA VAL A 112 2.34 -5.73 -3.57
C VAL A 112 1.04 -5.85 -4.33
N ASN A 113 0.83 -7.00 -4.94
CA ASN A 113 -0.50 -7.45 -5.36
C ASN A 113 -0.58 -8.98 -5.40
N LYS A 114 -1.82 -9.50 -5.42
CA LYS A 114 -2.08 -10.94 -5.45
C LYS A 114 -1.47 -11.64 -6.67
N GLY A 115 -1.43 -10.98 -7.83
CA GLY A 115 -0.87 -11.53 -9.05
C GLY A 115 0.62 -11.79 -8.92
N GLU A 116 1.36 -10.84 -8.34
CA GLU A 116 2.78 -11.01 -8.06
C GLU A 116 3.07 -12.08 -7.02
N ALA A 117 2.23 -12.19 -5.98
CA ALA A 117 2.34 -13.28 -5.03
C ALA A 117 2.15 -14.65 -5.71
N ILE A 118 1.19 -14.77 -6.64
CA ILE A 118 0.98 -15.99 -7.43
C ILE A 118 2.20 -16.24 -8.33
N THR A 119 2.67 -15.25 -9.08
CA THR A 119 3.86 -15.38 -9.93
C THR A 119 5.08 -15.85 -9.14
N ALA A 120 5.29 -15.32 -7.94
CA ALA A 120 6.37 -15.71 -7.04
C ALA A 120 6.22 -17.12 -6.44
N PHE A 121 5.04 -17.74 -6.50
CA PHE A 121 4.85 -19.15 -6.16
C PHE A 121 5.01 -20.10 -7.34
N MET A 122 4.85 -19.59 -8.58
CA MET A 122 4.91 -20.39 -9.81
C MET A 122 6.33 -20.48 -10.40
N GLN A 123 7.30 -19.80 -9.79
CA GLN A 123 8.74 -19.89 -10.10
C GLN A 123 9.41 -20.87 -9.15
#